data_AF-A0A7R9CW57-F1
#
_entry.id   AF-A0A7R9CW57-F1
#
_cell.length_a   1.000
_cell.length_b   1.000
_cell.length_c   1.000
_cell.angle_alpha   90.00
_cell.angle_beta   90.00
_cell.angle_gamma   90.00
#
_symmetry.space_group_name_H-M   'P 1'
#
loop_
_entity.id
_entity.type
_entity.pdbx_description
1 polymer ?
#
loop_
_entity_poly.entity_id
_entity_poly.type
_entity_poly.pdbx_seq_one_letter_code
_entity_poly.pdbx_strand_id
1 'polypeptide(L)'
;MTTRDDDFSAPPSIRLPRQYEEGLLFEKDEVIRLKVSVAGRPLPRVTWFHNGEQVTFGGRYEVNNTDKTSSLRVMEARRADRGEYQVKATNRLGEDVASFLVTITDRPLPPGKAKVLMTLGKSVTLSWTEPDDDGGCKIGNYLVEYYRFGRGTSTPQASSEPLVKRARHEQAT
;
A
#
# COMPACT_ATOMS: atom_id res chain seq x y z
N MET A 1 -46.50 27.74 -8.84
CA MET A 1 -46.46 26.47 -9.61
C MET A 1 -45.09 25.87 -9.40
N THR A 2 -44.93 25.03 -8.38
CA THR A 2 -43.64 24.36 -8.09
C THR A 2 -43.68 23.02 -8.81
N THR A 3 -42.83 22.88 -9.81
CA THR A 3 -42.88 21.83 -10.83
C THR A 3 -42.61 20.45 -10.25
N ARG A 4 -43.26 19.45 -10.85
CA ARG A 4 -43.24 17.99 -10.62
C ARG A 4 -41.85 17.32 -10.70
N ASP A 5 -40.77 18.10 -10.76
CA ASP A 5 -39.38 17.68 -10.97
C ASP A 5 -38.61 17.39 -9.67
N ASP A 6 -39.12 17.82 -8.51
CA ASP A 6 -38.47 17.54 -7.22
C ASP A 6 -38.72 16.10 -6.72
N ASP A 7 -39.71 15.39 -7.28
CA ASP A 7 -40.12 14.03 -6.89
C ASP A 7 -39.10 12.93 -7.27
N PHE A 8 -38.14 13.25 -8.16
CA PHE A 8 -37.07 12.34 -8.58
C PHE A 8 -35.66 12.81 -8.18
N SER A 9 -35.60 13.86 -7.35
CA SER A 9 -34.35 14.44 -6.90
C SER A 9 -33.82 13.74 -5.64
N ALA A 10 -32.51 13.59 -5.54
CA ALA A 10 -31.85 12.91 -4.42
C ALA A 10 -30.51 13.59 -4.11
N PRO A 11 -30.17 13.83 -2.84
CA PRO A 11 -28.87 14.33 -2.46
C PRO A 11 -27.76 13.36 -2.91
N PRO A 12 -26.52 13.85 -3.08
CA PRO A 12 -25.40 12.98 -3.38
C PRO A 12 -25.21 11.94 -2.27
N SER A 13 -24.77 10.75 -2.65
CA SER A 13 -24.33 9.71 -1.72
C SER A 13 -23.14 8.97 -2.30
N ILE A 14 -22.11 8.81 -1.48
CA ILE A 14 -20.90 8.06 -1.76
C ILE A 14 -20.92 6.79 -0.91
N ARG A 15 -20.58 5.65 -1.53
CA ARG A 15 -20.39 4.40 -0.80
C ARG A 15 -19.00 3.87 -1.08
N LEU A 16 -18.19 3.82 -0.03
CA LEU A 16 -16.87 3.20 -0.06
C LEU A 16 -17.02 1.67 -0.05
N PRO A 17 -16.17 0.95 -0.79
CA PRO A 17 -16.01 -0.48 -0.59
C PRO A 17 -15.56 -0.78 0.84
N ARG A 18 -16.05 -1.86 1.44
CA ARG A 18 -15.69 -2.27 2.82
C ARG A 18 -14.17 -2.39 3.03
N GLN A 19 -13.43 -2.81 2.01
CA GLN A 19 -11.97 -2.93 2.06
C GLN A 19 -11.24 -1.60 2.30
N TYR A 20 -11.94 -0.45 2.27
CA TYR A 20 -11.34 0.87 2.53
C TYR A 20 -11.34 1.22 4.03
N GLU A 21 -12.11 0.50 4.85
CA GLU A 21 -12.26 0.75 6.30
C GLU A 21 -10.93 0.59 7.06
N GLU A 22 -10.10 -0.37 6.66
CA GLU A 22 -8.78 -0.64 7.27
C GLU A 22 -7.64 0.13 6.56
N GLY A 23 -7.97 0.90 5.53
CA GLY A 23 -7.01 1.49 4.61
C GLY A 23 -6.52 0.50 3.53
N LEU A 24 -5.90 1.06 2.48
CA LEU A 24 -5.42 0.30 1.34
C LEU A 24 -3.90 0.25 1.32
N LEU A 25 -3.35 -0.91 0.98
CA LEU A 25 -1.92 -1.14 0.83
C LEU A 25 -1.59 -1.41 -0.63
N PHE A 26 -0.59 -0.70 -1.16
CA PHE A 26 -0.03 -0.93 -2.49
C PHE A 26 1.49 -1.03 -2.41
N GLU A 27 2.08 -1.81 -3.30
CA GLU A 27 3.53 -1.81 -3.47
C GLU A 27 3.96 -0.63 -4.36
N LYS A 28 5.21 -0.17 -4.16
CA LYS A 28 5.83 0.83 -5.03
C LYS A 28 5.79 0.33 -6.48
N ASP A 29 5.63 1.28 -7.41
CA ASP A 29 5.55 1.07 -8.85
C ASP A 29 4.25 0.35 -9.32
N GLU A 30 3.38 -0.08 -8.41
CA GLU A 30 2.04 -0.56 -8.77
C GLU A 30 1.13 0.58 -9.24
N VAL A 31 0.05 0.21 -9.94
CA VAL A 31 -1.03 1.15 -10.28
C VAL A 31 -2.07 1.12 -9.17
N ILE A 32 -2.18 2.23 -8.43
CA ILE A 32 -3.23 2.45 -7.42
C ILE A 32 -4.56 2.56 -8.15
N ARG A 33 -5.56 1.75 -7.77
CA ARG A 33 -6.90 1.75 -8.37
C ARG A 33 -7.95 1.99 -7.31
N LEU A 34 -8.46 3.21 -7.25
CA LEU A 34 -9.51 3.62 -6.34
C LEU A 34 -10.83 3.69 -7.09
N LYS A 35 -11.90 3.15 -6.49
CA LYS A 35 -13.23 3.16 -7.08
C LYS A 35 -14.29 3.20 -5.99
N VAL A 36 -15.22 4.14 -6.12
CA VAL A 36 -16.35 4.32 -5.20
C VAL A 36 -17.66 4.31 -5.97
N SER A 37 -18.73 3.90 -5.30
CA SER A 37 -20.08 4.08 -5.84
C SER A 37 -20.57 5.48 -5.51
N VAL A 38 -21.22 6.13 -6.48
CA VAL A 38 -21.80 7.47 -6.33
C VAL A 38 -23.25 7.41 -6.80
N ALA A 39 -24.14 8.04 -6.05
CA ALA A 39 -25.53 8.24 -6.42
C ALA A 39 -25.93 9.70 -6.18
N GLY A 40 -26.99 10.16 -6.82
CA GLY A 40 -27.53 11.50 -6.66
C GLY A 40 -28.27 11.95 -7.91
N ARG A 41 -29.31 12.79 -7.72
CA ARG A 41 -30.12 13.32 -8.82
C ARG A 41 -30.47 14.79 -8.54
N PRO A 42 -30.04 15.76 -9.37
CA PRO A 42 -29.22 15.63 -10.59
C PRO A 42 -27.86 14.95 -10.36
N LEU A 43 -27.27 14.45 -11.45
CA LEU A 43 -25.99 13.73 -11.39
C LEU A 43 -24.93 14.59 -10.69
N PRO A 44 -24.33 14.11 -9.59
CA PRO A 44 -23.38 14.91 -8.84
C PRO A 44 -22.06 15.08 -9.58
N ARG A 45 -21.45 16.24 -9.40
CA ARG A 45 -20.05 16.48 -9.77
C ARG A 45 -19.16 15.81 -8.73
N VAL A 46 -18.26 14.94 -9.19
CA VAL A 46 -17.32 14.22 -8.31
C VAL A 46 -15.91 14.78 -8.46
N THR A 47 -15.27 15.07 -7.32
CA THR A 47 -13.89 15.56 -7.22
C THR A 47 -13.09 14.71 -6.23
N TRP A 48 -11.86 14.39 -6.60
CA TRP A 48 -10.92 13.64 -5.76
C TRP A 48 -9.88 14.58 -5.16
N PHE A 49 -9.40 14.23 -3.97
CA PHE A 49 -8.35 14.93 -3.24
C PHE A 49 -7.35 13.92 -2.67
N HIS A 50 -6.09 14.33 -2.60
CA HIS A 50 -5.00 13.61 -1.94
C HIS A 50 -4.34 14.58 -0.96
N ASN A 51 -4.32 14.24 0.33
CA ASN A 51 -3.80 15.08 1.40
C ASN A 51 -4.34 16.53 1.38
N GLY A 52 -5.61 16.69 1.04
CA GLY A 52 -6.29 17.98 0.96
C GLY A 52 -6.11 18.75 -0.36
N GLU A 53 -5.22 18.29 -1.25
CA GLU A 53 -5.03 18.89 -2.58
C GLU A 53 -5.91 18.21 -3.62
N GLN A 54 -6.57 18.99 -4.48
CA GLN A 54 -7.45 18.45 -5.50
C GLN A 54 -6.64 17.72 -6.57
N VAL A 55 -7.00 16.46 -6.83
CA VAL A 55 -6.43 15.65 -7.90
C VAL A 55 -7.15 15.97 -9.21
N THR A 56 -6.38 16.34 -10.24
CA THR A 56 -6.87 16.58 -11.60
C THR A 56 -6.32 15.54 -12.56
N PHE A 57 -7.06 15.28 -13.64
CA PHE A 57 -6.56 14.43 -14.72
C PHE A 57 -5.26 14.99 -15.32
N GLY A 58 -4.28 14.12 -15.54
CA GLY A 58 -3.00 14.48 -16.16
C GLY A 58 -1.79 13.88 -15.44
N GLY A 59 -0.67 13.80 -16.16
CA GLY A 59 0.55 13.19 -15.65
C GLY A 59 0.34 11.72 -15.29
N ARG A 60 0.42 11.39 -14.00
CA ARG A 60 0.20 10.03 -13.47
C ARG A 60 -1.23 9.74 -13.03
N TYR A 61 -2.11 10.75 -13.05
CA TYR A 61 -3.46 10.65 -12.51
C TYR A 61 -4.49 10.51 -13.62
N GLU A 62 -5.34 9.49 -13.52
CA GLU A 62 -6.52 9.33 -14.37
C GLU A 62 -7.78 9.31 -13.51
N VAL A 63 -8.72 10.22 -13.78
CA VAL A 63 -10.03 10.27 -13.14
C VAL A 63 -11.09 9.88 -14.15
N ASN A 64 -11.95 8.92 -13.80
CA ASN A 64 -13.08 8.52 -14.62
C ASN A 64 -14.36 8.51 -13.78
N ASN A 65 -15.32 9.33 -14.21
CA ASN A 65 -16.62 9.51 -13.56
C ASN A 65 -17.73 8.97 -14.46
N THR A 66 -18.59 8.14 -13.89
CA THR A 66 -19.83 7.67 -14.50
C THR A 66 -21.03 8.09 -13.66
N ASP A 67 -22.24 7.70 -14.08
CA ASP A 67 -23.47 8.00 -13.38
C ASP A 67 -23.60 7.32 -12.00
N LYS A 68 -22.92 6.20 -11.83
CA LYS A 68 -23.01 5.33 -10.64
C LYS A 68 -21.71 5.23 -9.84
N THR A 69 -20.62 5.74 -10.38
CA THR A 69 -19.28 5.27 -10.02
C THR A 69 -18.24 6.34 -10.33
N SER A 70 -17.26 6.51 -9.46
CA SER A 70 -16.10 7.36 -9.73
C SER A 70 -14.83 6.58 -9.41
N SER A 71 -13.81 6.74 -10.23
CA SER A 71 -12.52 6.06 -10.08
C SER A 71 -11.34 6.99 -10.29
N LEU A 72 -10.30 6.76 -9.50
CA LEU A 72 -9.01 7.42 -9.59
C LEU A 72 -7.94 6.34 -9.78
N ARG A 73 -7.14 6.46 -10.83
CA ARG A 73 -5.91 5.68 -11.01
C ARG A 73 -4.69 6.57 -10.83
N VAL A 74 -3.71 6.06 -10.08
CA VAL A 74 -2.38 6.68 -9.95
C VAL A 74 -1.38 5.69 -10.52
N MET A 75 -0.68 6.08 -11.59
CA MET A 75 0.36 5.26 -12.23
C MET A 75 1.66 5.37 -11.45
N GLU A 76 2.43 4.27 -11.40
CA GLU A 76 3.74 4.19 -10.75
C GLU A 76 3.70 4.69 -9.31
N ALA A 77 3.10 3.92 -8.39
CA ALA A 77 2.96 4.31 -6.99
C ALA A 77 4.29 4.71 -6.36
N ARG A 78 4.32 5.86 -5.69
CA ARG A 78 5.49 6.40 -4.98
C ARG A 78 5.17 6.56 -3.51
N ARG A 79 6.21 6.59 -2.65
CA ARG A 79 6.04 6.86 -1.22
C ARG A 79 5.30 8.18 -0.94
N ALA A 80 5.42 9.17 -1.81
CA ALA A 80 4.71 10.44 -1.70
C ALA A 80 3.19 10.32 -1.94
N ASP A 81 2.74 9.28 -2.66
CA ASP A 81 1.31 9.02 -2.94
C ASP A 81 0.57 8.44 -1.73
N ARG A 82 1.28 8.18 -0.62
CA ARG A 82 0.68 7.78 0.66
C ARG A 82 -0.16 8.91 1.25
N GLY A 83 -1.13 8.54 2.08
CA GLY A 83 -1.90 9.47 2.90
C GLY A 83 -3.40 9.33 2.70
N GLU A 84 -4.11 10.41 3.00
CA GLU A 84 -5.56 10.44 2.94
C GLU A 84 -6.03 10.76 1.53
N TYR A 85 -6.91 9.90 1.00
CA TYR A 85 -7.66 10.16 -0.21
C TYR A 85 -9.09 10.51 0.18
N GLN A 86 -9.60 11.58 -0.41
CA GLN A 86 -10.97 12.03 -0.19
C GLN A 86 -11.69 12.15 -1.52
N VAL A 87 -12.95 11.72 -1.56
CA VAL A 87 -13.87 11.90 -2.67
C VAL A 87 -15.05 12.73 -2.21
N LYS A 88 -15.39 13.74 -3.00
CA LYS A 88 -16.49 14.67 -2.74
C LYS A 88 -17.45 14.66 -3.92
N ALA A 89 -18.73 14.50 -3.64
CA ALA A 89 -19.81 14.51 -4.60
C ALA A 89 -20.76 15.68 -4.28
N THR A 90 -21.05 16.53 -5.26
CA THR A 90 -21.86 17.74 -5.05
C THR A 90 -22.96 17.87 -6.11
N ASN A 91 -24.18 18.18 -5.69
CA ASN A 91 -25.28 18.59 -6.58
C ASN A 91 -26.10 19.73 -5.95
N ARG A 92 -27.19 20.16 -6.59
CA ARG A 92 -28.05 21.27 -6.11
C ARG A 92 -28.72 21.03 -4.75
N LEU A 93 -28.78 19.78 -4.29
CA LEU A 93 -29.40 19.39 -3.02
C LEU A 93 -28.39 19.24 -1.88
N GLY A 94 -27.08 19.25 -2.18
CA GLY A 94 -26.05 19.19 -1.15
C GLY A 94 -24.76 18.54 -1.61
N GLU A 95 -24.07 17.98 -0.62
CA GLU A 95 -22.72 17.45 -0.72
C GLU A 95 -22.60 16.19 0.14
N ASP A 96 -21.84 15.21 -0.35
CA ASP A 96 -21.38 14.08 0.43
C ASP A 96 -19.87 13.90 0.23
N VAL A 97 -19.18 13.48 1.29
CA VAL A 97 -17.73 13.39 1.36
C VAL A 97 -17.33 12.10 2.05
N ALA A 98 -16.38 11.37 1.47
CA ALA A 98 -15.81 10.18 2.08
C ALA A 98 -14.28 10.19 1.97
N SER A 99 -13.61 9.79 3.06
CA SER A 99 -12.15 9.72 3.15
C SER A 99 -11.70 8.29 3.51
N PHE A 100 -10.51 7.91 3.06
CA PHE A 100 -9.84 6.65 3.43
C PHE A 100 -8.32 6.77 3.26
N LEU A 101 -7.57 5.90 3.95
CA LEU A 101 -6.11 5.93 3.95
C LEU A 101 -5.52 5.00 2.88
N VAL A 102 -4.43 5.45 2.26
CA VAL A 102 -3.60 4.65 1.34
C VAL A 102 -2.16 4.65 1.86
N THR A 103 -1.58 3.46 1.96
CA THR A 103 -0.18 3.22 2.33
C THR A 103 0.56 2.62 1.14
N ILE A 104 1.78 3.10 0.91
CA ILE A 104 2.66 2.60 -0.14
C ILE A 104 3.88 1.97 0.53
N THR A 105 4.11 0.68 0.28
CA THR A 105 5.29 -0.05 0.76
C THR A 105 6.22 -0.38 -0.38
N ASP A 106 7.51 -0.42 -0.08
CA ASP A 106 8.57 -0.87 -0.97
C ASP A 106 9.24 -2.10 -0.35
N ARG A 107 10.08 -2.79 -1.12
CA ARG A 107 10.91 -3.85 -0.57
C ARG A 107 11.99 -3.22 0.31
N PRO A 108 12.17 -3.73 1.55
CA PRO A 108 13.30 -3.30 2.36
C PRO A 108 14.61 -3.61 1.63
N LEU A 109 15.62 -2.78 1.85
CA LEU A 109 16.96 -3.07 1.40
C LEU A 109 17.51 -4.33 2.09
N PRO A 110 18.56 -4.95 1.55
CA PRO A 110 19.21 -6.06 2.24
C PRO A 110 19.72 -5.63 3.62
N PRO A 111 19.65 -6.50 4.64
CA PRO A 111 20.29 -6.22 5.91
C PRO A 111 21.81 -6.13 5.74
N GLY A 112 22.49 -5.58 6.76
CA GLY A 112 23.94 -5.58 6.79
C GLY A 112 24.54 -6.99 6.73
N LYS A 113 25.80 -7.08 6.32
CA LYS A 113 26.50 -8.37 6.26
C LYS A 113 26.48 -9.07 7.61
N ALA A 114 26.04 -10.33 7.63
CA ALA A 114 26.02 -11.15 8.83
C ALA A 114 27.44 -11.38 9.36
N LYS A 115 27.61 -11.21 10.67
CA LYS A 115 28.85 -11.45 11.42
C LYS A 115 28.61 -12.59 12.40
N VAL A 116 29.54 -13.54 12.46
CA VAL A 116 29.53 -14.59 13.49
C VAL A 116 29.92 -13.95 14.82
N LEU A 117 29.02 -13.99 15.79
CA LEU A 117 29.28 -13.56 17.16
C LEU A 117 29.88 -14.68 18.00
N MET A 118 29.31 -15.89 17.86
CA MET A 118 29.71 -17.03 18.68
C MET A 118 29.44 -18.34 17.94
N THR A 119 30.29 -19.33 18.18
CA THR A 119 30.07 -20.72 17.77
C THR A 119 30.08 -21.60 19.02
N LEU A 120 29.01 -22.34 19.24
CA LEU A 120 28.86 -23.26 20.37
C LEU A 120 28.38 -24.63 19.89
N GLY A 121 29.27 -25.61 19.87
CA GLY A 121 28.96 -26.97 19.40
C GLY A 121 28.47 -26.97 17.96
N LYS A 122 27.19 -27.30 17.76
CA LYS A 122 26.51 -27.32 16.44
C LYS A 122 25.68 -26.06 16.17
N SER A 123 25.78 -25.05 17.02
CA SER A 123 25.05 -23.77 16.93
C SER A 123 26.00 -22.63 16.60
N VAL A 124 25.52 -21.69 15.78
CA VAL A 124 26.21 -20.44 15.45
C VAL A 124 25.26 -19.29 15.73
N THR A 125 25.74 -18.28 16.44
CA THR A 125 25.03 -17.02 16.66
C THR A 125 25.54 -15.99 15.67
N LEU A 126 24.62 -15.39 14.91
CA LEU A 126 24.89 -14.36 13.92
C LEU A 126 24.34 -13.02 14.41
N SER A 127 24.99 -11.93 14.02
CA SER A 127 24.45 -10.58 14.11
C SER A 127 24.53 -9.89 12.76
N TRP A 128 23.60 -8.99 12.50
CA TRP A 128 23.59 -8.12 11.34
C TRP A 128 22.95 -6.79 11.75
N THR A 129 23.15 -5.76 10.94
CA THR A 129 22.42 -4.50 11.10
C THR A 129 21.12 -4.56 10.33
N GLU A 130 20.12 -3.81 10.80
CA GLU A 130 18.89 -3.59 10.03
C GLU A 130 19.24 -2.92 8.69
N PRO A 131 18.43 -3.11 7.64
CA PRO A 131 18.52 -2.37 6.39
C PRO A 131 18.47 -0.86 6.61
N ASP A 132 19.19 -0.11 5.77
CA ASP A 132 19.16 1.36 5.80
C ASP A 132 17.79 1.93 5.39
N ASP A 133 17.01 1.16 4.64
CA ASP A 133 15.64 1.49 4.26
C ASP A 133 14.76 0.24 4.42
N ASP A 134 13.74 0.33 5.27
CA ASP A 134 12.82 -0.75 5.60
C ASP A 134 11.68 -0.91 4.59
N GLY A 135 11.67 -0.10 3.53
CA GLY A 135 10.60 -0.13 2.54
C GLY A 135 9.37 0.70 2.95
N GLY A 136 9.44 1.45 4.05
CA GLY A 136 8.30 2.22 4.57
C GLY A 136 7.37 1.41 5.47
N CYS A 137 7.77 0.20 5.88
CA CYS A 137 7.08 -0.59 6.90
C CYS A 137 8.12 -1.30 7.78
N LYS A 138 7.85 -1.34 9.10
CA LYS A 138 8.75 -1.98 10.05
C LYS A 138 8.98 -3.45 9.68
N ILE A 139 10.23 -3.86 9.64
CA ILE A 139 10.62 -5.24 9.33
C ILE A 139 10.05 -6.18 10.40
N GLY A 140 9.26 -7.16 9.96
CA GLY A 140 8.66 -8.16 10.84
C GLY A 140 9.61 -9.29 11.23
N ASN A 141 10.41 -9.80 10.28
CA ASN A 141 11.34 -10.90 10.53
C ASN A 141 12.46 -10.97 9.48
N TYR A 142 13.54 -11.68 9.83
CA TYR A 142 14.60 -12.05 8.89
C TYR A 142 14.52 -13.52 8.52
N LEU A 143 14.88 -13.83 7.28
CA LEU A 143 15.11 -15.18 6.78
C LEU A 143 16.62 -15.43 6.76
N VAL A 144 17.08 -16.47 7.47
CA VAL A 144 18.49 -16.88 7.43
C VAL A 144 18.63 -18.14 6.60
N GLU A 145 19.44 -18.05 5.56
CA GLU A 145 19.84 -19.16 4.70
C GLU A 145 21.29 -19.55 5.01
N TYR A 146 21.57 -20.84 5.15
CA TYR A 146 22.94 -21.34 5.32
C TYR A 146 23.17 -22.60 4.49
N TYR A 147 24.41 -22.75 4.03
CA TYR A 147 24.85 -23.88 3.23
C TYR A 147 25.93 -24.65 3.97
N ARG A 148 25.84 -25.99 3.94
CA ARG A 148 26.90 -26.86 4.47
C ARG A 148 27.82 -27.24 3.33
N PHE A 149 29.07 -26.79 3.38
CA PHE A 149 30.08 -27.32 2.47
C PHE A 149 30.59 -28.67 3.01
N GLY A 150 30.49 -29.71 2.18
CA GLY A 150 31.07 -31.02 2.50
C GLY A 150 32.59 -30.93 2.58
N ARG A 151 33.22 -31.74 3.44
CA ARG A 151 34.69 -31.84 3.45
C ARG A 151 35.14 -32.47 2.12
N GLY A 152 35.86 -31.70 1.30
CA GLY A 152 36.64 -32.24 0.17
C GLY A 152 36.27 -31.78 -1.24
N THR A 153 35.26 -30.91 -1.43
CA THR A 153 34.94 -30.36 -2.76
C THR A 153 35.42 -28.91 -2.88
N SER A 154 36.41 -28.67 -3.75
CA SER A 154 36.88 -27.34 -4.15
C SER A 154 35.89 -26.60 -5.06
N THR A 155 34.74 -27.22 -5.35
CA THR A 155 33.59 -26.59 -5.99
C THR A 155 32.47 -26.44 -4.96
N PRO A 156 31.88 -25.22 -4.82
CA PRO A 156 30.67 -25.05 -4.04
C PRO A 156 29.52 -25.80 -4.72
N GLN A 157 29.31 -27.06 -4.35
CA GLN A 157 28.08 -27.74 -4.70
C GLN A 157 27.01 -27.17 -3.77
N ALA A 158 26.19 -26.25 -4.32
CA ALA A 158 25.01 -25.74 -3.63
C ALA A 158 24.15 -26.95 -3.25
N SER A 159 24.19 -27.37 -1.99
CA SER A 159 23.20 -28.30 -1.45
C SER A 159 21.85 -27.64 -1.67
N SER A 160 21.00 -28.29 -2.46
CA SER A 160 19.87 -27.71 -3.19
C SER A 160 18.71 -27.20 -2.33
N GLU A 161 18.86 -27.10 -1.01
CA GLU A 161 17.85 -26.53 -0.14
C GLU A 161 18.51 -25.69 0.96
N PRO A 162 18.31 -24.36 0.99
CA PRO A 162 18.69 -23.56 2.13
C PRO A 162 17.90 -24.04 3.35
N LEU A 163 18.61 -24.32 4.45
CA LEU A 163 17.95 -24.65 5.71
C LEU A 163 17.42 -23.35 6.33
N VAL A 164 16.12 -23.12 6.17
CA VAL A 164 15.43 -21.91 6.61
C VAL A 164 15.22 -21.92 8.12
N LYS A 165 15.79 -20.93 8.82
CA LYS A 165 15.39 -20.60 10.20
C LYS A 165 14.88 -19.18 10.27
N ARG A 166 13.74 -18.99 10.96
CA ARG A 166 13.22 -17.67 11.31
C ARG A 166 13.96 -17.18 12.56
N ALA A 167 14.69 -16.07 12.43
CA ALA A 167 15.32 -15.42 13.55
C ALA A 167 14.46 -14.24 14.03
N ARG A 168 14.25 -14.11 15.35
CA ARG A 168 13.71 -12.89 15.94
C ARG A 168 14.87 -11.93 16.18
N HIS A 169 14.69 -10.66 15.83
CA HIS A 169 15.64 -9.62 16.20
C HIS A 169 15.49 -9.36 17.71
N GLU A 170 16.45 -9.83 18.51
CA GLU A 170 16.63 -9.36 19.88
C GLU A 170 17.63 -8.20 19.82
N GLN A 171 17.17 -6.99 20.17
CA GLN A 171 18.06 -5.85 20.35
C GLN A 171 18.90 -6.09 21.60
N ALA A 172 20.23 -6.03 21.46
CA ALA A 172 21.10 -5.88 22.62
C ALA A 172 20.86 -4.48 23.21
N THR A 173 20.44 -4.44 24.47
CA THR A 173 20.29 -3.21 25.27
C THR A 173 21.62 -2.51 25.49
#